data_AF-A0A5C5ZH17-F1
#
_entry.id   AF-A0A5C5ZH17-F1
#
_cell.length_a   1.000
_cell.length_b   1.000
_cell.length_c   1.000
_cell.angle_alpha   90.00
_cell.angle_beta   90.00
_cell.angle_gamma   90.00
#
_symmetry.space_group_name_H-M   'P 1'
#
loop_
_entity.id
_entity.type
_entity.pdbx_description
1 polymer ?
#
loop_
_entity_poly.entity_id
_entity_poly.type
_entity_poly.pdbx_seq_one_letter_code
_entity_poly.pdbx_strand_id
1 'polypeptide(L)'
;MQDPAPAPRPRRLRFSLRSLLLLSTVVALLCGAFGWWWAATVKSRMPLYERADSTYAASYYAPGYRAPGNTIRIGPMVRNDRDGTVRAAENAPATFKPSLSADCLAAAPWLDVAQVELTCVPGDFEVRRLRVFDHQTHRILSEDRAPLGYRHYPPGRVTKNHVVRLFGLGEELPESVDVWLDIKSRPPDSPTFTLDPTVGAGVHSGGLRMRLIDRREGKWNWRPKKGFHADFDHRGVTFLYELSGAHTSPSSSGAWSILVVGADGEETEPGWMGERLEGGQRTLLIDLSPDEIDHFVIRPYAEPTKFFFADVPLPAASGRPFAPPPVARAAIGGEEFDAMLPDFAPLDVRLSVRRGSWANGAASNVGRSAAVLARNGEPDDRDRVTTLAYWTRGVAARIEMSPIGDNSAIGRSHGGSGSSGGEKQSTAGYEKYMAPLEAIDEVEVRLAP
;
A
#
# COMPACT_ATOMS: atom_id res chain seq x y z
N MET A 1 -10.86 -91.74 -24.27
CA MET A 1 -10.70 -90.46 -24.98
C MET A 1 -9.97 -89.53 -24.04
N GLN A 2 -8.87 -88.93 -24.50
CA GLN A 2 -7.85 -88.24 -23.71
C GLN A 2 -8.42 -87.08 -22.88
N ASP A 3 -7.97 -86.96 -21.63
CA ASP A 3 -8.20 -85.77 -20.80
C ASP A 3 -7.69 -84.52 -21.55
N PRO A 4 -8.48 -83.43 -21.60
CA PRO A 4 -8.07 -82.20 -22.27
C PRO A 4 -6.82 -81.63 -21.59
N ALA A 5 -5.80 -81.34 -22.41
CA ALA A 5 -4.55 -80.77 -21.95
C ALA A 5 -4.82 -79.49 -21.13
N PRO A 6 -4.22 -79.35 -19.93
CA PRO A 6 -4.49 -78.20 -19.07
C PRO A 6 -4.08 -76.91 -19.77
N ALA A 7 -5.00 -75.94 -19.80
CA ALA A 7 -4.79 -74.64 -20.41
C ALA A 7 -3.48 -73.99 -19.89
N PRO A 8 -2.67 -73.38 -20.77
CA PRO A 8 -1.41 -72.78 -20.39
C PRO A 8 -1.66 -71.72 -19.32
N ARG A 9 -1.15 -71.96 -18.10
CA ARG A 9 -1.29 -71.04 -16.97
C ARG A 9 -0.76 -69.66 -17.40
N PRO A 10 -1.49 -68.57 -17.11
CA PRO A 10 -1.05 -67.24 -17.49
C PRO A 10 0.33 -66.99 -16.89
N ARG A 11 1.31 -66.66 -17.75
CA ARG A 11 2.67 -66.30 -17.34
C ARG A 11 2.56 -65.12 -16.39
N ARG A 12 2.71 -65.37 -15.09
CA ARG A 12 2.80 -64.31 -14.08
C ARG A 12 4.01 -63.46 -14.45
N LEU A 13 3.76 -62.25 -14.95
CA LEU A 13 4.77 -61.22 -15.16
C LEU A 13 5.47 -61.00 -13.82
N ARG A 14 6.66 -61.58 -13.67
CA ARG A 14 7.52 -61.33 -12.52
C ARG A 14 8.12 -59.95 -12.74
N PHE A 15 7.46 -58.93 -12.21
CA PHE A 15 8.05 -57.60 -12.11
C PHE A 15 9.26 -57.71 -11.20
N SER A 16 10.45 -57.64 -11.79
CA SER A 16 11.67 -57.57 -11.01
C SER A 16 11.67 -56.23 -10.26
N LEU A 17 12.22 -56.20 -9.05
CA LEU A 17 12.40 -54.96 -8.29
C LEU A 17 13.11 -53.88 -9.13
N ARG A 18 14.04 -54.29 -10.01
CA ARG A 18 14.72 -53.41 -10.96
C ARG A 18 13.77 -52.78 -11.96
N SER A 19 12.82 -53.54 -12.51
CA SER A 19 11.80 -53.03 -13.43
C SER A 19 10.87 -52.02 -12.74
N LEU A 20 10.55 -52.26 -11.46
CA LEU A 20 9.73 -51.36 -10.67
C LEU A 20 10.44 -50.05 -10.34
N LEU A 21 11.73 -50.11 -9.99
CA LEU A 21 12.58 -48.94 -9.73
C LEU A 21 12.85 -48.12 -11.01
N LEU A 22 13.03 -48.78 -12.15
CA LEU A 22 13.16 -48.10 -13.44
C LEU A 22 11.86 -47.37 -13.80
N LEU A 23 10.72 -48.03 -13.63
CA LEU A 23 9.42 -47.44 -13.90
C LEU A 23 9.15 -46.24 -12.99
N SER A 24 9.44 -46.35 -11.68
CA SER A 24 9.25 -45.23 -10.75
C SER A 24 10.16 -44.05 -11.07
N THR A 25 11.41 -44.30 -11.47
CA THR A 25 12.35 -43.24 -11.87
C THR A 25 11.88 -42.52 -13.14
N VAL A 26 11.40 -43.28 -14.14
CA VAL A 26 10.86 -42.71 -15.37
C VAL A 26 9.60 -41.88 -15.09
N VAL A 27 8.69 -42.37 -14.24
CA VAL A 27 7.50 -41.62 -13.84
C VAL A 27 7.89 -40.32 -13.11
N ALA A 28 8.86 -40.38 -12.18
CA ALA A 28 9.32 -39.19 -11.47
C ALA A 28 9.93 -38.14 -12.42
N LEU A 29 10.74 -38.57 -13.40
CA LEU A 29 11.31 -37.68 -14.41
C LEU A 29 10.24 -37.06 -15.31
N LEU A 30 9.24 -37.83 -15.72
CA LEU A 30 8.11 -37.33 -16.51
C LEU A 30 7.26 -36.33 -15.71
N CYS A 31 6.99 -36.59 -14.43
CA CYS A 31 6.31 -35.64 -13.56
C CYS A 31 7.13 -34.36 -13.35
N GLY A 32 8.46 -34.46 -13.19
CA GLY A 32 9.34 -33.31 -13.09
C GLY A 32 9.38 -32.48 -14.38
N ALA A 33 9.50 -33.14 -15.53
CA ALA A 33 9.48 -32.49 -16.85
C ALA A 33 8.11 -31.86 -17.15
N PHE A 34 7.01 -32.53 -16.80
CA PHE A 34 5.66 -31.99 -16.93
C PHE A 34 5.44 -30.81 -15.99
N GLY A 35 5.90 -30.88 -14.73
CA GLY A 35 5.84 -29.78 -13.78
C GLY A 35 6.63 -28.56 -14.26
N TRP A 36 7.82 -28.78 -14.83
CA TRP A 36 8.63 -27.71 -15.42
C TRP A 36 7.98 -27.12 -16.68
N TRP A 37 7.50 -27.98 -17.59
CA TRP A 37 6.80 -27.55 -18.80
C TRP A 37 5.51 -26.79 -18.47
N TRP A 38 4.72 -27.27 -17.51
CA TRP A 38 3.51 -26.59 -16.99
C TRP A 38 3.88 -25.26 -16.36
N ALA A 39 4.91 -25.20 -15.51
CA ALA A 39 5.37 -23.95 -14.92
C ALA A 39 5.85 -22.97 -15.99
N ALA A 40 6.57 -23.43 -17.01
CA ALA A 40 7.04 -22.60 -18.12
C ALA A 40 5.91 -22.12 -19.04
N THR A 41 4.94 -22.98 -19.35
CA THR A 41 3.80 -22.67 -20.25
C THR A 41 2.70 -21.86 -19.56
N VAL A 42 2.41 -22.13 -18.29
CA VAL A 42 1.50 -21.30 -17.50
C VAL A 42 2.13 -19.92 -17.30
N LYS A 43 3.40 -19.83 -16.90
CA LYS A 43 4.09 -18.54 -16.83
C LYS A 43 4.11 -17.85 -18.20
N SER A 44 4.33 -18.57 -19.31
CA SER A 44 4.36 -17.96 -20.64
C SER A 44 2.99 -17.48 -21.16
N ARG A 45 1.88 -18.03 -20.64
CA ARG A 45 0.48 -17.65 -20.96
C ARG A 45 -0.16 -16.70 -19.96
N MET A 46 0.44 -16.52 -18.79
CA MET A 46 0.11 -15.44 -17.87
C MET A 46 0.39 -14.10 -18.58
N PRO A 47 -0.56 -13.14 -18.58
CA PRO A 47 -0.30 -11.77 -19.05
C PRO A 47 1.00 -11.27 -18.43
N LEU A 48 1.81 -10.53 -19.20
CA LEU A 48 3.19 -10.15 -18.84
C LEU A 48 3.32 -9.60 -17.39
N TYR A 49 2.27 -8.95 -16.90
CA TYR A 49 2.15 -8.28 -15.61
C TYR A 49 1.85 -9.19 -14.42
N GLU A 50 1.39 -10.43 -14.64
CA GLU A 50 1.34 -11.49 -13.60
C GLU A 50 2.74 -12.08 -13.34
N ARG A 51 3.74 -11.71 -14.15
CA ARG A 51 5.16 -12.06 -13.93
C ARG A 51 5.93 -10.99 -13.18
N ALA A 52 5.37 -9.79 -12.98
CA ALA A 52 5.99 -8.80 -12.12
C ALA A 52 6.04 -9.35 -10.69
N ASP A 53 7.19 -9.22 -10.02
CA ASP A 53 7.38 -9.75 -8.67
C ASP A 53 6.26 -9.27 -7.75
N SER A 54 5.82 -10.15 -6.83
CA SER A 54 4.71 -9.94 -5.89
C SER A 54 3.28 -9.85 -6.47
N THR A 55 3.08 -10.09 -7.76
CA THR A 55 1.75 -10.06 -8.41
C THR A 55 1.11 -11.46 -8.47
N TYR A 56 0.76 -12.04 -7.32
CA TYR A 56 0.08 -13.34 -7.30
C TYR A 56 -1.38 -13.22 -7.75
N ALA A 57 -1.70 -13.78 -8.91
CA ALA A 57 -3.06 -14.01 -9.36
C ALA A 57 -3.66 -15.21 -8.59
N ALA A 58 -4.42 -14.92 -7.54
CA ALA A 58 -5.63 -15.69 -7.30
C ALA A 58 -6.73 -15.16 -8.22
N SER A 59 -7.29 -16.09 -8.99
CA SER A 59 -8.57 -16.02 -9.72
C SER A 59 -8.59 -15.33 -11.10
N TYR A 60 -8.37 -16.17 -12.12
CA TYR A 60 -8.90 -16.01 -13.48
C TYR A 60 -10.43 -15.84 -13.43
N TYR A 61 -10.97 -14.74 -13.96
CA TYR A 61 -12.37 -14.69 -14.37
C TYR A 61 -12.44 -14.32 -15.85
N ALA A 62 -13.16 -15.16 -16.60
CA ALA A 62 -13.40 -15.08 -18.03
C ALA A 62 -13.85 -13.68 -18.51
N PRO A 63 -13.68 -13.36 -19.81
CA PRO A 63 -14.19 -12.12 -20.40
C PRO A 63 -15.71 -12.05 -20.19
N GLY A 64 -16.15 -11.25 -19.21
CA GLY A 64 -17.56 -11.12 -18.85
C GLY A 64 -17.89 -10.94 -17.37
N TYR A 65 -16.92 -10.91 -16.45
CA TYR A 65 -17.25 -10.60 -15.05
C TYR A 65 -17.51 -9.10 -14.87
N ARG A 66 -18.79 -8.74 -14.74
CA ARG A 66 -19.22 -7.45 -14.23
C ARG A 66 -19.10 -7.49 -12.71
N ALA A 67 -18.29 -6.61 -12.11
CA ALA A 67 -18.55 -6.22 -10.73
C ALA A 67 -20.05 -5.86 -10.66
N PRO A 68 -20.83 -6.34 -9.67
CA PRO A 68 -22.27 -6.18 -9.69
C PRO A 68 -22.63 -4.70 -9.86
N GLY A 69 -23.21 -4.36 -11.01
CA GLY A 69 -23.75 -3.04 -11.34
C GLY A 69 -22.75 -1.92 -11.69
N ASN A 70 -21.48 -2.01 -11.32
CA ASN A 70 -20.54 -0.88 -11.43
C ASN A 70 -19.54 -1.02 -12.59
N THR A 71 -19.22 0.10 -13.22
CA THR A 71 -18.20 0.24 -14.28
C THR A 71 -17.11 1.19 -13.82
N ILE A 72 -15.86 0.71 -13.82
CA ILE A 72 -14.67 1.53 -13.55
C ILE A 72 -14.14 2.08 -14.86
N ARG A 73 -13.82 3.37 -14.90
CA ARG A 73 -13.31 4.06 -16.09
C ARG A 73 -12.13 4.94 -15.75
N ILE A 74 -11.19 5.02 -16.69
CA ILE A 74 -10.23 6.12 -16.73
C ILE A 74 -10.95 7.34 -17.29
N GLY A 75 -10.99 8.39 -16.49
CA GLY A 75 -11.50 9.70 -16.83
C GLY A 75 -10.45 10.53 -17.59
N PRO A 76 -10.69 11.84 -17.70
CA PRO A 76 -9.75 12.74 -18.33
C PRO A 76 -8.41 12.77 -17.56
N MET A 77 -7.34 12.99 -18.31
CA MET A 77 -5.99 13.07 -17.77
C MET A 77 -5.43 14.46 -17.97
N VAL A 78 -4.63 14.92 -17.03
CA VAL A 78 -3.94 16.20 -17.12
C VAL A 78 -2.47 16.06 -16.76
N ARG A 79 -1.63 16.91 -17.32
CA ARG A 79 -0.22 17.01 -16.99
C ARG A 79 0.15 18.45 -16.76
N ASN A 80 0.93 18.71 -15.72
CA ASN A 80 1.55 19.99 -15.52
C ASN A 80 2.78 20.08 -16.42
N ASP A 81 2.77 21.01 -17.35
CA ASP A 81 3.94 21.29 -18.16
C ASP A 81 4.94 22.12 -17.35
N ARG A 82 6.22 22.03 -17.70
CA ARG A 82 7.35 22.62 -16.94
C ARG A 82 7.31 24.15 -16.84
N ASP A 83 6.45 24.79 -17.63
CA ASP A 83 6.18 26.23 -17.59
C ASP A 83 4.94 26.62 -16.77
N GLY A 84 4.35 25.66 -16.06
CA GLY A 84 3.15 25.82 -15.23
C GLY A 84 1.85 25.75 -16.02
N THR A 85 1.89 25.47 -17.32
CA THR A 85 0.67 25.27 -18.12
C THR A 85 0.10 23.87 -17.91
N VAL A 86 -1.22 23.75 -17.74
CA VAL A 86 -1.87 22.44 -17.59
C VAL A 86 -2.38 21.96 -18.94
N ARG A 87 -1.91 20.79 -19.38
CA ARG A 87 -2.36 20.14 -20.61
C ARG A 87 -3.34 19.02 -20.29
N ALA A 88 -4.40 18.89 -21.07
CA ALA A 88 -5.30 17.74 -21.03
C ALA A 88 -4.91 16.71 -22.10
N ALA A 89 -5.31 15.45 -21.91
CA ALA A 89 -5.19 14.45 -22.97
C ALA A 89 -6.06 14.84 -24.18
N GLU A 90 -5.63 14.47 -25.39
CA GLU A 90 -6.30 14.85 -26.64
C GLU A 90 -7.75 14.35 -26.73
N ASN A 91 -8.07 13.26 -26.04
CA ASN A 91 -9.39 12.65 -25.98
C ASN A 91 -10.27 13.20 -24.84
N ALA A 92 -9.84 14.25 -24.12
CA ALA A 92 -10.63 14.84 -23.05
C ALA A 92 -11.92 15.49 -23.63
N PRO A 93 -13.07 15.38 -22.93
CA PRO A 93 -14.30 16.04 -23.36
C PRO A 93 -14.10 17.55 -23.50
N ALA A 94 -14.74 18.19 -24.48
CA ALA A 94 -14.62 19.65 -24.68
C ALA A 94 -15.06 20.48 -23.46
N THR A 95 -15.91 19.92 -22.59
CA THR A 95 -16.37 20.54 -21.34
C THR A 95 -15.39 20.35 -20.17
N PHE A 96 -14.35 19.53 -20.34
CA PHE A 96 -13.37 19.26 -19.29
C PHE A 96 -12.45 20.47 -19.10
N LYS A 97 -12.38 20.95 -17.87
CA LYS A 97 -11.45 22.01 -17.47
C LYS A 97 -10.27 21.37 -16.76
N PRO A 98 -9.09 21.31 -17.40
CA PRO A 98 -7.91 20.74 -16.76
C PRO A 98 -7.57 21.57 -15.52
N SER A 99 -7.36 20.89 -14.39
CA SER A 99 -6.97 21.54 -13.16
C SER A 99 -6.05 20.65 -12.34
N LEU A 100 -5.11 21.30 -11.66
CA LEU A 100 -4.19 20.72 -10.71
C LEU A 100 -4.17 21.61 -9.47
N SER A 101 -3.72 21.09 -8.32
CA SER A 101 -3.56 21.92 -7.12
C SER A 101 -2.49 22.99 -7.34
N ALA A 102 -2.57 24.08 -6.58
CA ALA A 102 -1.57 25.15 -6.61
C ALA A 102 -0.15 24.60 -6.38
N ASP A 103 0.01 23.64 -5.46
CA ASP A 103 1.30 23.00 -5.19
C ASP A 103 1.84 22.24 -6.41
N CYS A 104 0.98 21.49 -7.13
CA CYS A 104 1.39 20.84 -8.36
C CYS A 104 1.86 21.87 -9.39
N LEU A 105 1.13 22.99 -9.54
CA LEU A 105 1.48 24.08 -10.45
C LEU A 105 2.82 24.73 -10.08
N ALA A 106 3.07 24.97 -8.79
CA ALA A 106 4.31 25.56 -8.31
C ALA A 106 5.52 24.63 -8.52
N ALA A 107 5.30 23.31 -8.51
CA ALA A 107 6.36 22.32 -8.68
C ALA A 107 6.79 22.07 -10.15
N ALA A 108 6.04 22.58 -11.13
CA ALA A 108 6.27 22.35 -12.56
C ALA A 108 7.73 22.46 -13.03
N PRO A 109 8.52 23.47 -12.59
CA PRO A 109 9.88 23.64 -13.07
C PRO A 109 10.80 22.44 -12.77
N TRP A 110 10.56 21.70 -11.68
CA TRP A 110 11.46 20.66 -11.19
C TRP A 110 10.80 19.28 -11.02
N LEU A 111 9.46 19.21 -11.13
CA LEU A 111 8.67 18.00 -10.97
C LEU A 111 7.68 17.86 -12.13
N ASP A 112 7.76 16.75 -12.85
CA ASP A 112 6.75 16.34 -13.80
C ASP A 112 5.56 15.74 -13.06
N VAL A 113 4.36 16.26 -13.30
CA VAL A 113 3.15 15.82 -12.61
C VAL A 113 2.08 15.49 -13.64
N ALA A 114 1.63 14.24 -13.66
CA ALA A 114 0.42 13.86 -14.39
C ALA A 114 -0.65 13.38 -13.41
N GLN A 115 -1.91 13.52 -13.80
CA GLN A 115 -3.06 13.11 -13.03
C GLN A 115 -3.99 12.28 -13.91
N VAL A 116 -4.32 11.08 -13.44
CA VAL A 116 -5.27 10.16 -14.05
C VAL A 116 -6.49 10.08 -13.14
N GLU A 117 -7.65 10.50 -13.64
CA GLU A 117 -8.91 10.36 -12.93
C GLU A 117 -9.45 8.93 -13.10
N LEU A 118 -9.92 8.33 -12.01
CA LEU A 118 -10.59 7.04 -11.99
C LEU A 118 -12.01 7.25 -11.49
N THR A 119 -12.99 6.82 -12.26
CA THR A 119 -14.41 6.97 -11.91
C THR A 119 -15.10 5.62 -11.83
N CYS A 120 -16.05 5.50 -10.91
CA CYS A 120 -16.96 4.37 -10.81
C CYS A 120 -18.39 4.85 -11.01
N VAL A 121 -19.14 4.16 -11.88
CA VAL A 121 -20.54 4.47 -12.15
C VAL A 121 -21.37 3.19 -12.13
N PRO A 122 -22.53 3.15 -11.47
CA PRO A 122 -23.17 4.23 -10.70
C PRO A 122 -22.73 4.36 -9.22
N GLY A 123 -22.08 3.34 -8.67
CA GLY A 123 -21.72 3.30 -7.25
C GLY A 123 -20.33 3.82 -6.92
N ASP A 124 -19.90 3.55 -5.68
CA ASP A 124 -18.61 3.99 -5.17
C ASP A 124 -17.58 2.84 -5.20
N PHE A 125 -16.31 3.20 -5.08
CA PHE A 125 -15.25 2.20 -4.95
C PHE A 125 -14.13 2.66 -4.01
N GLU A 126 -13.41 1.66 -3.52
CA GLU A 126 -12.21 1.78 -2.70
C GLU A 126 -11.04 1.20 -3.48
N VAL A 127 -9.94 1.93 -3.60
CA VAL A 127 -8.69 1.37 -4.13
C VAL A 127 -7.94 0.72 -2.97
N ARG A 128 -7.84 -0.61 -2.97
CA ARG A 128 -7.05 -1.35 -1.97
C ARG A 128 -5.57 -1.34 -2.32
N ARG A 129 -5.26 -1.56 -3.60
CA ARG A 129 -3.90 -1.55 -4.13
C ARG A 129 -3.92 -0.91 -5.51
N LEU A 130 -2.86 -0.16 -5.78
CA LEU A 130 -2.61 0.47 -7.06
C LEU A 130 -1.16 0.17 -7.44
N ARG A 131 -0.96 -0.23 -8.69
CA ARG A 131 0.36 -0.31 -9.31
C ARG A 131 0.30 0.38 -10.67
N VAL A 132 1.26 1.24 -10.94
CA VAL A 132 1.39 1.93 -12.23
C VAL A 132 2.69 1.52 -12.86
N PHE A 133 2.64 1.09 -14.12
CA PHE A 133 3.80 0.66 -14.88
C PHE A 133 4.05 1.61 -16.05
N ASP A 134 5.31 1.80 -16.40
CA ASP A 134 5.67 2.30 -17.71
C ASP A 134 5.21 1.29 -18.76
N HIS A 135 4.39 1.72 -19.72
CA HIS A 135 3.82 0.83 -20.74
C HIS A 135 4.90 0.22 -21.64
N GLN A 136 5.94 0.98 -21.98
CA GLN A 136 6.98 0.53 -22.91
C GLN A 136 7.95 -0.46 -22.23
N THR A 137 8.31 -0.19 -20.97
CA THR A 137 9.29 -1.02 -20.25
C THR A 137 8.66 -2.09 -19.36
N HIS A 138 7.35 -2.00 -19.11
CA HIS A 138 6.58 -2.83 -18.19
C HIS A 138 7.11 -2.84 -16.75
N ARG A 139 7.93 -1.85 -16.39
CA ARG A 139 8.44 -1.68 -15.02
C ARG A 139 7.48 -0.81 -14.23
N ILE A 140 7.24 -1.16 -12.98
CA ILE A 140 6.46 -0.31 -12.09
C ILE A 140 7.21 1.01 -11.88
N LEU A 141 6.47 2.13 -11.86
CA LEU A 141 6.98 3.50 -11.70
C LEU A 141 7.54 3.76 -10.29
N SER A 142 8.15 2.78 -9.65
CA SER A 142 8.69 2.90 -8.30
C SER A 142 9.77 1.88 -7.97
N GLU A 143 9.82 0.69 -8.62
CA GLU A 143 10.77 -0.37 -8.24
C GLU A 143 12.20 -0.06 -8.67
N ASP A 144 12.45 0.55 -9.83
CA ASP A 144 13.81 0.57 -10.40
C ASP A 144 14.31 1.96 -10.83
N ARG A 145 13.47 2.99 -10.78
CA ARG A 145 13.82 4.38 -11.12
C ARG A 145 13.44 5.30 -9.98
N ALA A 146 14.45 5.76 -9.23
CA ALA A 146 14.31 6.69 -8.11
C ALA A 146 13.54 8.01 -8.46
N PRO A 147 13.57 8.55 -9.69
CA PRO A 147 12.84 9.79 -9.93
C PRO A 147 11.36 9.57 -10.24
N LEU A 148 10.90 8.35 -10.56
CA LEU A 148 9.50 8.12 -10.92
C LEU A 148 8.69 7.58 -9.74
N GLY A 149 7.42 7.96 -9.69
CA GLY A 149 6.54 7.59 -8.59
C GLY A 149 5.07 7.88 -8.86
N TYR A 150 4.22 7.47 -7.94
CA TYR A 150 2.79 7.77 -7.98
C TYR A 150 2.16 7.73 -6.60
N ARG A 151 1.02 8.40 -6.47
CA ARG A 151 0.15 8.40 -5.28
C ARG A 151 -1.30 8.46 -5.71
N HIS A 152 -2.18 7.83 -4.95
CA HIS A 152 -3.62 7.94 -5.17
C HIS A 152 -4.30 8.75 -4.07
N TYR A 153 -5.40 9.40 -4.44
CA TYR A 153 -6.18 10.29 -3.59
C TYR A 153 -7.68 10.09 -3.83
N PRO A 154 -8.51 10.17 -2.77
CA PRO A 154 -8.13 10.05 -1.37
C PRO A 154 -7.64 8.61 -1.04
N PRO A 155 -6.53 8.44 -0.31
CA PRO A 155 -6.07 7.10 0.07
C PRO A 155 -7.08 6.44 1.02
N GLY A 156 -7.34 5.14 0.81
CA GLY A 156 -8.17 4.33 1.71
C GLY A 156 -9.66 4.67 1.77
N ARG A 157 -10.13 5.75 1.11
CA ARG A 157 -11.53 6.17 1.18
C ARG A 157 -12.40 5.56 0.08
N VAL A 158 -13.70 5.50 0.36
CA VAL A 158 -14.72 5.09 -0.61
C VAL A 158 -15.33 6.32 -1.26
N THR A 159 -15.22 6.40 -2.58
CA THR A 159 -15.69 7.56 -3.35
C THR A 159 -16.00 7.13 -4.78
N LYS A 160 -16.76 7.96 -5.49
CA LYS A 160 -17.04 7.82 -6.93
C LYS A 160 -15.81 8.11 -7.77
N ASN A 161 -14.96 9.00 -7.29
CA ASN A 161 -13.83 9.53 -8.04
C ASN A 161 -12.55 9.37 -7.20
N HIS A 162 -11.58 8.68 -7.78
CA HIS A 162 -10.22 8.62 -7.29
C HIS A 162 -9.29 9.32 -8.27
N VAL A 163 -8.19 9.82 -7.76
CA VAL A 163 -7.19 10.54 -8.52
C VAL A 163 -5.85 9.84 -8.31
N VAL A 164 -5.25 9.35 -9.39
CA VAL A 164 -3.89 8.86 -9.38
C VAL A 164 -2.98 9.96 -9.90
N ARG A 165 -2.11 10.49 -9.04
CA ARG A 165 -1.05 11.42 -9.45
C ARG A 165 0.23 10.64 -9.69
N LEU A 166 0.86 10.89 -10.82
CA LEU A 166 2.15 10.37 -11.23
C LEU A 166 3.17 11.50 -11.08
N PHE A 167 4.39 11.14 -10.71
CA PHE A 167 5.46 12.08 -10.43
C PHE A 167 6.75 11.66 -11.14
N GLY A 168 7.45 12.63 -11.72
CA GLY A 168 8.81 12.50 -12.24
C GLY A 168 9.72 13.59 -11.67
N LEU A 169 10.57 13.24 -10.70
CA LEU A 169 11.51 14.15 -10.05
C LEU A 169 12.71 14.38 -10.95
N GLY A 170 12.76 15.53 -11.63
CA GLY A 170 13.83 15.83 -12.59
C GLY A 170 13.90 14.90 -13.82
N GLU A 171 12.93 14.01 -13.99
CA GLU A 171 12.79 13.09 -15.14
C GLU A 171 11.37 13.20 -15.72
N GLU A 172 11.26 12.97 -17.02
CA GLU A 172 9.98 12.96 -17.71
C GLU A 172 9.18 11.69 -17.41
N LEU A 173 7.88 11.83 -17.13
CA LEU A 173 6.96 10.69 -17.09
C LEU A 173 6.86 10.02 -18.47
N PRO A 174 6.68 8.69 -18.55
CA PRO A 174 6.55 7.98 -19.82
C PRO A 174 5.36 8.48 -20.64
N GLU A 175 5.40 8.30 -21.96
CA GLU A 175 4.31 8.72 -22.86
C GLU A 175 2.99 8.00 -22.57
N SER A 176 3.05 6.74 -22.11
CA SER A 176 1.89 5.99 -21.65
C SER A 176 2.22 5.07 -20.47
N VAL A 177 1.18 4.70 -19.72
CA VAL A 177 1.29 3.86 -18.52
C VAL A 177 0.29 2.72 -18.54
N ASP A 178 0.61 1.63 -17.85
CA ASP A 178 -0.37 0.61 -17.50
C ASP A 178 -0.81 0.81 -16.05
N VAL A 179 -2.12 0.78 -15.80
CA VAL A 179 -2.70 0.98 -14.47
C VAL A 179 -3.36 -0.30 -14.00
N TRP A 180 -2.80 -0.91 -12.95
CA TRP A 180 -3.35 -2.06 -12.27
C TRP A 180 -3.97 -1.65 -10.93
N LEU A 181 -5.18 -2.14 -10.67
CA LEU A 181 -5.95 -1.80 -9.49
C LEU A 181 -6.49 -3.08 -8.85
N ASP A 182 -6.46 -3.13 -7.52
CA ASP A 182 -7.29 -4.03 -6.72
C ASP A 182 -8.30 -3.17 -5.96
N ILE A 183 -9.59 -3.33 -6.24
CA ILE A 183 -10.62 -2.43 -5.72
C ILE A 183 -11.74 -3.19 -5.03
N LYS A 184 -12.41 -2.53 -4.08
CA LYS A 184 -13.72 -2.94 -3.57
C LYS A 184 -14.77 -2.02 -4.16
N SER A 185 -15.58 -2.53 -5.09
CA SER A 185 -16.67 -1.79 -5.73
C SER A 185 -18.00 -2.08 -5.03
N ARG A 186 -18.82 -1.06 -4.82
CA ARG A 186 -20.10 -1.16 -4.09
C ARG A 186 -21.27 -0.60 -4.89
N PRO A 187 -22.40 -1.30 -5.00
CA PRO A 187 -23.59 -0.76 -5.65
C PRO A 187 -24.00 0.61 -5.05
N PRO A 188 -24.63 1.49 -5.86
CA PRO A 188 -25.28 2.67 -5.32
C PRO A 188 -26.27 2.24 -4.23
N ASP A 189 -26.36 3.02 -3.16
CA ASP A 189 -27.27 2.79 -2.04
C ASP A 189 -26.93 1.58 -1.14
N SER A 190 -25.67 1.11 -1.17
CA SER A 190 -25.20 0.11 -0.21
C SER A 190 -25.33 0.64 1.24
N PRO A 191 -26.04 -0.06 2.14
CA PRO A 191 -26.29 0.44 3.49
C PRO A 191 -24.98 0.66 4.24
N THR A 192 -24.81 1.84 4.81
CA THR A 192 -23.62 2.22 5.56
C THR A 192 -24.06 2.75 6.92
N PHE A 193 -23.44 2.26 7.99
CA PHE A 193 -23.76 2.63 9.35
C PHE A 193 -22.54 3.22 10.03
N THR A 194 -22.74 4.32 10.74
CA THR A 194 -21.76 4.91 11.63
C THR A 194 -21.98 4.37 13.04
N LEU A 195 -20.90 4.02 13.72
CA LEU A 195 -20.91 3.49 15.08
C LEU A 195 -19.84 4.20 15.90
N ASP A 196 -20.25 4.84 16.99
CA ASP A 196 -19.32 5.55 17.88
C ASP A 196 -18.31 4.58 18.52
N PRO A 197 -17.07 5.02 18.79
CA PRO A 197 -16.03 4.17 19.34
C PRO A 197 -16.14 4.03 20.87
N THR A 198 -17.37 3.90 21.37
CA THR A 198 -17.69 3.86 22.81
C THR A 198 -18.31 2.53 23.21
N VAL A 199 -17.96 2.04 24.40
CA VAL A 199 -18.53 0.80 24.94
C VAL A 199 -20.03 0.97 25.11
N GLY A 200 -20.80 -0.01 24.62
CA GLY A 200 -22.26 0.01 24.60
C GLY A 200 -22.85 0.51 23.27
N ALA A 201 -22.08 1.22 22.44
CA ALA A 201 -22.53 1.61 21.11
C ALA A 201 -22.85 0.36 20.28
N GLY A 202 -23.89 0.44 19.45
CA GLY A 202 -24.26 -0.66 18.58
C GLY A 202 -25.11 -0.23 17.39
N VAL A 203 -25.12 -1.08 16.36
CA VAL A 203 -25.98 -0.94 15.19
C VAL A 203 -26.93 -2.13 15.11
N HIS A 204 -28.19 -1.84 14.75
CA HIS A 204 -29.20 -2.86 14.48
C HIS A 204 -29.95 -2.51 13.19
N SER A 205 -29.59 -3.14 12.07
CA SER A 205 -30.23 -2.87 10.78
C SER A 205 -29.90 -3.95 9.76
N GLY A 206 -30.83 -4.26 8.84
CA GLY A 206 -30.60 -5.19 7.73
C GLY A 206 -30.19 -6.61 8.16
N GLY A 207 -30.68 -7.09 9.31
CA GLY A 207 -30.30 -8.38 9.89
C GLY A 207 -28.98 -8.35 10.69
N LEU A 208 -28.16 -7.30 10.57
CA LEU A 208 -26.98 -7.10 11.39
C LEU A 208 -27.37 -6.60 12.78
N ARG A 209 -26.81 -7.22 13.82
CA ARG A 209 -26.72 -6.66 15.17
C ARG A 209 -25.27 -6.71 15.62
N MET A 210 -24.65 -5.54 15.77
CA MET A 210 -23.32 -5.39 16.32
C MET A 210 -23.35 -4.48 17.54
N ARG A 211 -22.56 -4.80 18.57
CA ARG A 211 -22.41 -3.96 19.77
C ARG A 211 -20.99 -4.01 20.30
N LEU A 212 -20.42 -2.87 20.66
CA LEU A 212 -19.14 -2.79 21.37
C LEU A 212 -19.37 -3.15 22.85
N ILE A 213 -18.67 -4.17 23.35
CA ILE A 213 -18.85 -4.72 24.70
C ILE A 213 -17.79 -4.21 25.66
N ASP A 214 -16.54 -4.10 25.19
CA ASP A 214 -15.39 -3.72 26.01
C ASP A 214 -14.34 -3.04 25.13
N ARG A 215 -13.48 -2.24 25.75
CA ARG A 215 -12.38 -1.50 25.12
C ARG A 215 -11.16 -1.55 26.03
N ARG A 216 -10.02 -1.95 25.48
CA ARG A 216 -8.73 -1.98 26.22
C ARG A 216 -7.62 -1.37 25.40
N GLU A 217 -6.82 -0.53 26.04
CA GLU A 217 -5.59 0.02 25.44
C GLU A 217 -4.56 -1.09 25.26
N GLY A 218 -3.91 -1.11 24.10
CA GLY A 218 -2.94 -2.12 23.71
C GLY A 218 -3.53 -3.29 22.91
N LYS A 219 -2.70 -4.30 22.66
CA LYS A 219 -3.07 -5.49 21.89
C LYS A 219 -3.54 -6.60 22.81
N TRP A 220 -4.84 -6.90 22.74
CA TRP A 220 -5.46 -7.93 23.55
C TRP A 220 -6.13 -9.00 22.68
N ASN A 221 -6.07 -10.23 23.15
CA ASN A 221 -6.84 -11.34 22.59
C ASN A 221 -8.00 -11.68 23.54
N TRP A 222 -9.12 -12.13 22.98
CA TRP A 222 -10.27 -12.59 23.76
C TRP A 222 -10.54 -14.07 23.53
N ARG A 223 -10.92 -14.79 24.60
CA ARG A 223 -11.44 -16.15 24.50
C ARG A 223 -12.70 -16.32 25.36
N PRO A 224 -13.68 -17.11 24.91
CA PRO A 224 -14.82 -17.47 25.75
C PRO A 224 -14.31 -18.11 27.05
N LYS A 225 -14.89 -17.73 28.20
CA LYS A 225 -14.55 -18.19 29.57
C LYS A 225 -13.19 -17.80 30.13
N LYS A 226 -12.21 -17.41 29.30
CA LYS A 226 -10.90 -16.91 29.78
C LYS A 226 -10.83 -15.38 29.80
N GLY A 227 -11.70 -14.70 29.05
CA GLY A 227 -11.68 -13.25 28.92
C GLY A 227 -10.46 -12.77 28.13
N PHE A 228 -10.02 -11.56 28.46
CA PHE A 228 -8.88 -10.92 27.83
C PHE A 228 -7.55 -11.46 28.34
N HIS A 229 -6.61 -11.64 27.42
CA HIS A 229 -5.21 -11.94 27.70
C HIS A 229 -4.34 -11.10 26.77
N ALA A 230 -3.31 -10.47 27.33
CA ALA A 230 -2.40 -9.63 26.57
C ALA A 230 -1.58 -10.48 25.60
N ASP A 231 -1.41 -9.99 24.37
CA ASP A 231 -0.52 -10.63 23.40
C ASP A 231 0.89 -10.04 23.55
N PHE A 232 1.02 -8.70 23.52
CA PHE A 232 2.24 -7.92 23.74
C PHE A 232 1.88 -6.44 24.02
N ASP A 233 2.82 -5.64 24.53
CA ASP A 233 2.67 -4.17 24.58
C ASP A 233 2.67 -3.60 23.16
N HIS A 234 1.55 -3.02 22.75
CA HIS A 234 1.34 -2.43 21.43
C HIS A 234 0.74 -1.03 21.61
N ARG A 235 1.13 -0.06 20.79
CA ARG A 235 0.42 1.23 20.72
C ARG A 235 -0.87 1.03 19.94
N GLY A 236 -2.02 1.21 20.58
CA GLY A 236 -3.31 1.03 19.92
C GLY A 236 -4.41 0.72 20.91
N VAL A 237 -5.55 0.28 20.38
CA VAL A 237 -6.70 -0.12 21.19
C VAL A 237 -7.31 -1.40 20.62
N THR A 238 -7.73 -2.28 21.52
CA THR A 238 -8.52 -3.45 21.21
C THR A 238 -9.95 -3.23 21.67
N PHE A 239 -10.91 -3.36 20.74
CA PHE A 239 -12.33 -3.41 21.06
C PHE A 239 -12.81 -4.86 21.06
N LEU A 240 -13.62 -5.24 22.05
CA LEU A 240 -14.42 -6.46 21.99
C LEU A 240 -15.80 -6.08 21.47
N TYR A 241 -16.27 -6.76 20.43
CA TYR A 241 -17.61 -6.58 19.90
C TYR A 241 -18.39 -7.88 19.88
N GLU A 242 -19.72 -7.77 20.03
CA GLU A 242 -20.68 -8.84 19.85
C GLU A 242 -21.34 -8.68 18.50
N LEU A 243 -21.40 -9.76 17.73
CA LEU A 243 -22.05 -9.80 16.44
C LEU A 243 -23.10 -10.91 16.39
N SER A 244 -24.30 -10.58 15.92
CA SER A 244 -25.34 -11.56 15.61
C SER A 244 -26.09 -11.18 14.33
N GLY A 245 -26.68 -12.17 13.66
CA GLY A 245 -27.49 -11.97 12.46
C GLY A 245 -26.72 -11.65 11.15
N ALA A 246 -25.39 -11.59 11.19
CA ALA A 246 -24.57 -11.63 9.97
C ALA A 246 -24.57 -13.06 9.38
N HIS A 247 -24.83 -13.20 8.08
CA HIS A 247 -24.77 -14.50 7.41
C HIS A 247 -23.30 -14.96 7.32
N THR A 248 -22.95 -15.99 8.10
CA THR A 248 -21.59 -16.52 8.28
C THR A 248 -21.09 -17.41 7.14
N SER A 249 -21.69 -17.37 5.95
CA SER A 249 -21.26 -18.22 4.83
C SER A 249 -20.12 -17.56 4.04
N PRO A 250 -19.01 -18.27 3.73
CA PRO A 250 -17.90 -17.77 2.92
C PRO A 250 -18.26 -17.40 1.47
N SER A 251 -19.45 -17.75 0.97
CA SER A 251 -19.77 -17.67 -0.46
C SER A 251 -21.01 -16.85 -0.85
N SER A 252 -21.68 -16.14 0.07
CA SER A 252 -22.91 -15.40 -0.29
C SER A 252 -23.02 -14.04 0.39
N SER A 253 -23.15 -12.98 -0.42
CA SER A 253 -24.03 -11.78 -0.34
C SER A 253 -24.48 -11.14 1.00
N GLY A 254 -24.00 -11.56 2.16
CA GLY A 254 -24.46 -11.09 3.48
C GLY A 254 -23.35 -10.89 4.53
N ALA A 255 -22.10 -10.84 4.09
CA ALA A 255 -20.96 -10.48 4.93
C ALA A 255 -20.86 -8.95 5.10
N TRP A 256 -20.31 -8.52 6.24
CA TRP A 256 -20.11 -7.12 6.59
C TRP A 256 -18.62 -6.84 6.81
N SER A 257 -18.21 -5.59 6.60
CA SER A 257 -16.88 -5.05 6.89
C SER A 257 -16.98 -3.89 7.88
N ILE A 258 -16.01 -3.80 8.80
CA ILE A 258 -15.82 -2.66 9.70
C ILE A 258 -14.62 -1.88 9.21
N LEU A 259 -14.72 -0.55 9.16
CA LEU A 259 -13.58 0.35 9.04
C LEU A 259 -13.50 1.26 10.25
N VAL A 260 -12.29 1.72 10.51
CA VAL A 260 -12.00 2.75 11.50
C VAL A 260 -11.77 4.05 10.75
N VAL A 261 -12.44 5.11 11.20
CA VAL A 261 -12.21 6.47 10.72
C VAL A 261 -11.44 7.20 11.81
N GLY A 262 -10.25 7.68 11.47
CA GLY A 262 -9.44 8.51 12.36
C GLY A 262 -10.00 9.93 12.49
N ALA A 263 -9.58 10.66 13.51
CA ALA A 263 -9.91 12.09 13.69
C ALA A 263 -9.39 12.97 12.54
N ASP A 264 -8.39 12.49 11.79
CA ASP A 264 -7.89 13.07 10.54
C ASP A 264 -8.79 12.76 9.32
N GLY A 265 -9.80 11.92 9.50
CA GLY A 265 -10.70 11.44 8.47
C GLY A 265 -10.10 10.35 7.58
N GLU A 266 -8.95 9.75 7.89
CA GLU A 266 -8.45 8.59 7.15
C GLU A 266 -9.28 7.33 7.49
N GLU A 267 -9.73 6.62 6.45
CA GLU A 267 -10.40 5.32 6.59
C GLU A 267 -9.36 4.20 6.57
N THR A 268 -9.34 3.36 7.61
CA THR A 268 -8.47 2.18 7.69
C THR A 268 -9.29 0.93 7.96
N GLU A 269 -9.04 -0.15 7.23
CA GLU A 269 -9.57 -1.48 7.56
C GLU A 269 -8.68 -2.11 8.64
N PRO A 270 -9.20 -2.36 9.85
CA PRO A 270 -8.41 -2.95 10.95
C PRO A 270 -8.05 -4.41 10.63
N GLY A 271 -6.78 -4.78 10.83
CA GLY A 271 -6.29 -6.17 10.72
C GLY A 271 -5.83 -6.65 9.33
N TRP A 272 -5.31 -7.88 9.27
CA TRP A 272 -4.60 -8.45 8.11
C TRP A 272 -5.48 -8.99 6.98
N MET A 273 -6.78 -9.13 7.21
CA MET A 273 -7.75 -9.50 6.18
C MET A 273 -9.05 -8.87 6.66
N GLY A 274 -9.66 -7.99 5.85
CA GLY A 274 -10.94 -7.38 6.17
C GLY A 274 -11.83 -8.36 6.90
N GLU A 275 -12.06 -8.10 8.19
CA GLU A 275 -12.67 -9.11 9.05
C GLU A 275 -14.06 -9.37 8.51
N ARG A 276 -14.23 -10.54 7.88
CA ARG A 276 -15.54 -11.03 7.52
C ARG A 276 -16.23 -11.33 8.85
N LEU A 277 -17.20 -10.51 9.18
CA LEU A 277 -17.88 -10.56 10.47
C LEU A 277 -18.60 -11.92 10.64
N GLU A 278 -18.06 -12.78 11.50
CA GLU A 278 -18.67 -14.05 11.95
C GLU A 278 -19.37 -13.87 13.30
N GLY A 279 -20.49 -14.57 13.50
CA GLY A 279 -21.27 -14.45 14.74
C GLY A 279 -20.48 -14.76 16.02
N GLY A 280 -20.84 -14.09 17.12
CA GLY A 280 -20.26 -14.23 18.44
C GLY A 280 -19.46 -13.02 18.90
N GLN A 281 -18.63 -13.21 19.94
CA GLN A 281 -17.72 -12.17 20.44
C GLN A 281 -16.38 -12.24 19.71
N ARG A 282 -15.85 -11.09 19.31
CA ARG A 282 -14.61 -10.94 18.52
C ARG A 282 -13.86 -9.68 18.93
N THR A 283 -12.56 -9.66 18.71
CA THR A 283 -11.70 -8.52 19.00
C THR A 283 -11.33 -7.79 17.72
N LEU A 284 -11.47 -6.48 17.73
CA LEU A 284 -10.99 -5.57 16.70
C LEU A 284 -9.73 -4.88 17.22
N LEU A 285 -8.58 -5.17 16.60
CA LEU A 285 -7.32 -4.49 16.91
C LEU A 285 -7.15 -3.28 15.99
N ILE A 286 -6.83 -2.13 16.59
CA ILE A 286 -6.70 -0.87 15.88
C ILE A 286 -5.37 -0.22 16.25
N ASP A 287 -4.60 0.15 15.23
CA ASP A 287 -3.31 0.85 15.36
C ASP A 287 -3.52 2.38 15.46
N LEU A 288 -4.49 2.78 16.28
CA LEU A 288 -4.80 4.16 16.68
C LEU A 288 -5.06 4.17 18.19
N SER A 289 -4.69 5.24 18.86
CA SER A 289 -5.11 5.46 20.25
C SER A 289 -6.63 5.74 20.30
N PRO A 290 -7.30 5.50 21.44
CA PRO A 290 -8.74 5.74 21.56
C PRO A 290 -9.18 7.15 21.17
N ASP A 291 -8.35 8.16 21.44
CA ASP A 291 -8.66 9.58 21.17
C ASP A 291 -8.40 9.99 19.71
N GLU A 292 -7.70 9.14 18.95
CA GLU A 292 -7.48 9.33 17.51
C GLU A 292 -8.58 8.69 16.66
N ILE A 293 -9.51 7.93 17.26
CA ILE A 293 -10.62 7.29 16.55
C ILE A 293 -11.84 8.20 16.62
N ASP A 294 -12.34 8.62 15.45
CA ASP A 294 -13.58 9.39 15.34
C ASP A 294 -14.80 8.46 15.41
N HIS A 295 -14.88 7.48 14.51
CA HIS A 295 -15.97 6.49 14.48
C HIS A 295 -15.61 5.21 13.72
N PHE A 296 -16.49 4.23 13.81
CA PHE A 296 -16.49 3.04 12.97
C PHE A 296 -17.51 3.16 11.84
N VAL A 297 -17.14 2.66 10.66
CA VAL A 297 -18.06 2.52 9.52
C VAL A 297 -18.32 1.04 9.28
N ILE A 298 -19.59 0.65 9.33
CA ILE A 298 -20.03 -0.72 9.09
C ILE A 298 -20.84 -0.76 7.80
N ARG A 299 -20.42 -1.62 6.86
CA ARG A 299 -21.02 -1.71 5.52
C ARG A 299 -20.93 -3.13 4.97
N PRO A 300 -21.73 -3.49 3.94
CA PRO A 300 -21.59 -4.78 3.29
C PRO A 300 -20.18 -5.00 2.78
N TYR A 301 -19.70 -6.23 2.95
CA TYR A 301 -18.42 -6.65 2.41
C TYR A 301 -18.50 -6.66 0.88
N ALA A 302 -17.56 -5.94 0.26
CA ALA A 302 -17.36 -5.97 -1.18
C ALA A 302 -16.13 -6.83 -1.49
N GLU A 303 -16.29 -7.76 -2.42
CA GLU A 303 -15.19 -8.63 -2.85
C GLU A 303 -14.15 -7.81 -3.64
N PRO A 304 -12.85 -7.95 -3.31
CA PRO A 304 -11.78 -7.33 -4.08
C PRO A 304 -11.82 -7.81 -5.54
N THR A 305 -11.84 -6.87 -6.46
CA THR A 305 -11.84 -7.11 -7.91
C THR A 305 -10.64 -6.40 -8.52
N LYS A 306 -9.91 -7.13 -9.37
CA LYS A 306 -8.73 -6.60 -10.05
C LYS A 306 -9.12 -5.99 -11.39
N PHE A 307 -8.61 -4.80 -11.68
CA PHE A 307 -8.77 -4.09 -12.95
C PHE A 307 -7.40 -3.78 -13.54
N PHE A 308 -7.35 -3.75 -14.87
CA PHE A 308 -6.15 -3.41 -15.61
C PHE A 308 -6.51 -2.54 -16.80
N PHE A 309 -5.85 -1.40 -16.91
CA PHE A 309 -5.93 -0.50 -18.05
C PHE A 309 -4.55 -0.47 -18.71
N ALA A 310 -4.48 -0.95 -19.95
CA ALA A 310 -3.25 -0.98 -20.72
C ALA A 310 -3.12 0.29 -21.57
N ASP A 311 -1.88 0.72 -21.79
CA ASP A 311 -1.53 1.80 -22.73
C ASP A 311 -2.37 3.06 -22.52
N VAL A 312 -2.40 3.54 -21.28
CA VAL A 312 -3.10 4.77 -20.90
C VAL A 312 -2.22 5.95 -21.32
N PRO A 313 -2.59 6.71 -22.37
CA PRO A 313 -1.72 7.76 -22.90
C PRO A 313 -1.72 8.97 -21.96
N LEU A 314 -0.55 9.43 -21.54
CA LEU A 314 -0.40 10.66 -20.79
C LEU A 314 -0.34 11.86 -21.75
N PRO A 315 -0.81 13.06 -21.33
CA PRO A 315 -0.60 14.27 -22.12
C PRO A 315 0.89 14.51 -22.39
N ALA A 316 1.24 14.95 -23.59
CA ALA A 316 2.63 15.19 -23.97
C ALA A 316 3.29 16.29 -23.10
N ALA A 317 4.54 16.06 -22.67
CA ALA A 317 5.34 17.08 -22.00
C ALA A 317 5.83 18.15 -22.99
N SER A 318 6.24 19.32 -22.50
CA SER A 318 7.18 20.14 -23.28
C SER A 318 8.59 19.55 -23.22
N GLY A 319 9.39 19.81 -24.25
CA GLY A 319 10.82 19.47 -24.26
C GLY A 319 11.70 20.43 -23.43
N ARG A 320 11.15 21.21 -22.48
CA ARG A 320 11.94 22.16 -21.67
C ARG A 320 12.79 21.40 -20.64
N PRO A 321 14.03 21.79 -20.32
CA PRO A 321 14.81 21.11 -19.28
C PRO A 321 14.20 21.33 -17.88
N PHE A 322 14.42 20.38 -16.97
CA PHE A 322 14.05 20.54 -15.56
C PHE A 322 15.03 21.47 -14.84
N ALA A 323 14.48 22.33 -13.97
CA ALA A 323 15.23 23.02 -12.94
C ALA A 323 15.58 22.04 -11.79
N PRO A 324 16.62 22.32 -11.01
CA PRO A 324 16.88 21.57 -9.78
C PRO A 324 15.69 21.63 -8.81
N PRO A 325 15.42 20.56 -8.04
CA PRO A 325 14.46 20.63 -6.94
C PRO A 325 14.82 21.75 -5.95
N PRO A 326 13.83 22.33 -5.25
CA PRO A 326 14.08 23.34 -4.25
C PRO A 326 14.91 22.78 -3.08
N VAL A 327 15.36 23.67 -2.21
CA VAL A 327 16.07 23.31 -0.99
C VAL A 327 15.20 23.72 0.18
N ALA A 328 14.83 22.77 1.03
CA ALA A 328 14.05 23.06 2.23
C ALA A 328 14.97 23.33 3.41
N ARG A 329 14.57 24.24 4.29
CA ARG A 329 15.31 24.61 5.49
C ARG A 329 14.38 24.58 6.69
N ALA A 330 14.76 23.80 7.71
CA ALA A 330 13.98 23.67 8.94
C ALA A 330 14.81 24.19 10.11
N ALA A 331 14.36 25.29 10.73
CA ALA A 331 14.94 25.78 11.97
C ALA A 331 14.67 24.79 13.10
N ILE A 332 15.70 24.48 13.89
CA ILE A 332 15.61 23.55 15.00
C ILE A 332 15.44 24.28 16.32
N GLY A 333 16.26 25.30 16.57
CA GLY A 333 16.21 26.09 17.81
C GLY A 333 16.38 25.27 19.09
N GLY A 334 17.07 24.12 19.02
CA GLY A 334 17.23 23.21 20.17
C GLY A 334 15.97 22.39 20.52
N GLU A 335 14.95 22.35 19.68
CA GLU A 335 13.70 21.63 19.93
C GLU A 335 13.58 20.34 19.09
N GLU A 336 12.97 19.31 19.69
CA GLU A 336 12.60 18.10 18.97
C GLU A 336 11.25 18.32 18.28
N PHE A 337 11.15 17.97 17.00
CA PHE A 337 9.91 18.16 16.25
C PHE A 337 9.75 17.18 15.11
N ASP A 338 8.52 17.09 14.63
CA ASP A 338 8.18 16.50 13.35
C ASP A 338 7.48 17.55 12.49
N ALA A 339 7.98 17.75 11.27
CA ALA A 339 7.41 18.74 10.36
C ALA A 339 7.34 18.19 8.93
N MET A 340 6.29 18.59 8.22
CA MET A 340 6.25 18.51 6.77
C MET A 340 7.08 19.64 6.18
N LEU A 341 7.81 19.36 5.11
CA LEU A 341 8.60 20.34 4.36
C LEU A 341 7.77 20.83 3.16
N PRO A 342 7.07 21.98 3.27
CA PRO A 342 6.14 22.46 2.24
C PRO A 342 6.84 22.83 0.92
N ASP A 343 8.14 23.12 0.96
CA ASP A 343 8.95 23.43 -0.23
C ASP A 343 8.93 22.30 -1.27
N PHE A 344 8.68 21.06 -0.82
CA PHE A 344 8.63 19.89 -1.68
C PHE A 344 7.22 19.50 -2.12
N ALA A 345 6.18 20.27 -1.74
CA ALA A 345 4.83 20.01 -2.21
C ALA A 345 4.80 20.00 -3.75
N PRO A 346 4.08 19.06 -4.39
CA PRO A 346 3.09 18.13 -3.83
C PRO A 346 3.65 16.80 -3.30
N LEU A 347 4.97 16.62 -3.23
CA LEU A 347 5.58 15.46 -2.58
C LEU A 347 5.47 15.61 -1.05
N ASP A 348 5.04 14.55 -0.37
CA ASP A 348 5.02 14.56 1.10
C ASP A 348 6.41 14.21 1.61
N VAL A 349 7.18 15.22 1.99
CA VAL A 349 8.48 15.03 2.64
C VAL A 349 8.37 15.47 4.10
N ARG A 350 8.58 14.53 5.02
CA ARG A 350 8.58 14.78 6.47
C ARG A 350 10.00 14.73 7.00
N LEU A 351 10.33 15.64 7.90
CA LEU A 351 11.54 15.65 8.71
C LEU A 351 11.18 15.42 10.18
N SER A 352 11.99 14.63 10.88
CA SER A 352 11.96 14.42 12.32
C SER A 352 13.33 14.73 12.89
N VAL A 353 13.36 15.54 13.94
CA VAL A 353 14.57 15.89 14.68
C VAL A 353 14.43 15.42 16.12
N ARG A 354 15.42 14.67 16.62
CA ARG A 354 15.40 14.08 17.97
C ARG A 354 16.78 14.11 18.65
N ARG A 355 16.81 14.34 19.97
CA ARG A 355 18.02 14.25 20.82
C ARG A 355 18.40 12.81 21.08
N GLY A 356 19.69 12.50 20.95
CA GLY A 356 20.26 11.19 21.18
C GLY A 356 20.11 10.25 19.97
N SER A 357 20.57 9.02 20.17
CA SER A 357 20.60 7.96 19.17
C SER A 357 19.29 7.16 19.18
N TRP A 358 18.31 7.58 18.35
CA TRP A 358 17.00 6.93 18.32
C TRP A 358 16.89 5.78 17.33
N ALA A 359 17.59 5.79 16.19
CA ALA A 359 17.30 4.83 15.11
C ALA A 359 18.38 3.74 14.95
N ASN A 360 17.96 2.47 14.86
CA ASN A 360 18.82 1.31 14.55
C ASN A 360 18.40 0.60 13.25
N GLY A 361 17.47 1.18 12.49
CA GLY A 361 17.02 0.68 11.21
C GLY A 361 15.88 1.55 10.65
N ALA A 362 15.73 1.53 9.33
CA ALA A 362 14.57 2.09 8.65
C ALA A 362 13.71 0.94 8.12
N ALA A 363 12.39 1.08 8.19
CA ALA A 363 11.45 0.18 7.51
C ALA A 363 10.39 1.01 6.78
N SER A 364 10.32 0.87 5.46
CA SER A 364 9.23 1.39 4.65
C SER A 364 8.24 0.24 4.41
N ASN A 365 6.98 0.43 4.83
CA ASN A 365 5.88 -0.47 4.54
C ASN A 365 4.86 0.27 3.66
N VAL A 366 4.10 -0.49 2.88
CA VAL A 366 3.03 0.01 2.01
C VAL A 366 2.09 0.93 2.80
N GLY A 367 2.06 2.21 2.45
CA GLY A 367 1.18 3.20 3.09
C GLY A 367 1.67 3.79 4.41
N ARG A 368 2.69 3.24 5.09
CA ARG A 368 3.29 3.84 6.29
C ARG A 368 4.80 3.61 6.28
N SER A 369 5.55 4.65 5.96
CA SER A 369 7.00 4.65 6.15
C SER A 369 7.30 5.00 7.61
N ALA A 370 8.13 4.20 8.27
CA ALA A 370 8.59 4.45 9.63
C ALA A 370 10.11 4.32 9.68
N ALA A 371 10.83 5.41 9.93
CA ALA A 371 12.13 5.27 10.57
C ALA A 371 11.83 4.65 11.95
N VAL A 372 12.42 3.49 12.24
CA VAL A 372 12.19 2.82 13.52
C VAL A 372 12.99 3.59 14.57
N LEU A 373 12.38 4.64 15.11
CA LEU A 373 12.83 5.31 16.32
C LEU A 373 12.67 4.31 17.48
N ALA A 374 13.66 4.23 18.37
CA ALA A 374 13.90 3.15 19.32
C ALA A 374 12.61 2.70 20.00
N ARG A 375 12.33 1.40 19.86
CA ARG A 375 10.99 0.83 20.06
C ARG A 375 10.55 0.73 21.52
N ASN A 376 11.38 1.13 22.49
CA ASN A 376 11.11 1.34 23.92
C ASN A 376 12.46 1.45 24.65
N GLY A 377 12.96 2.66 24.86
CA GLY A 377 14.17 2.94 25.62
C GLY A 377 14.48 4.44 25.59
N GLU A 378 15.13 4.95 26.63
CA GLU A 378 15.72 6.29 26.51
C GLU A 378 16.79 6.24 25.41
N PRO A 379 16.85 7.24 24.53
CA PRO A 379 17.89 7.30 23.52
C PRO A 379 19.26 7.43 24.19
N ASP A 380 20.25 6.69 23.70
CA ASP A 380 21.64 6.85 24.15
C ASP A 380 22.18 8.23 23.72
N ASP A 381 23.20 8.73 24.44
CA ASP A 381 23.98 9.92 24.05
C ASP A 381 23.15 11.20 23.77
N ARG A 382 22.08 11.45 24.55
CA ARG A 382 21.19 12.63 24.39
C ARG A 382 21.91 13.98 24.31
N ASP A 383 23.00 14.11 25.05
CA ASP A 383 23.76 15.36 25.16
C ASP A 383 24.87 15.47 24.10
N ARG A 384 25.00 14.50 23.19
CA ARG A 384 26.11 14.40 22.24
C ARG A 384 25.70 14.03 20.82
N VAL A 385 24.53 13.43 20.64
CA VAL A 385 24.05 12.94 19.35
C VAL A 385 22.71 13.56 19.02
N THR A 386 22.50 13.86 17.74
CA THR A 386 21.20 14.21 17.19
C THR A 386 20.86 13.24 16.07
N THR A 387 19.63 12.71 16.09
CA THR A 387 19.10 11.87 15.01
C THR A 387 18.17 12.71 14.14
N LEU A 388 18.51 12.81 12.85
CA LEU A 388 17.63 13.34 11.82
C LEU A 388 17.01 12.18 11.05
N ALA A 389 15.69 12.13 10.95
CA ALA A 389 14.98 11.11 10.18
C ALA A 389 14.07 11.76 9.14
N TYR A 390 13.91 11.09 8.00
CA TYR A 390 13.08 11.58 6.91
C TYR A 390 12.13 10.50 6.38
N TRP A 391 11.05 10.97 5.77
CA TRP A 391 10.09 10.16 5.05
C TRP A 391 9.65 10.87 3.77
N THR A 392 9.57 10.14 2.67
CA THR A 392 8.96 10.62 1.43
C THR A 392 7.74 9.77 1.12
N ARG A 393 6.68 10.36 0.55
CA ARG A 393 5.63 9.62 -0.16
C ARG A 393 5.42 10.22 -1.55
N GLY A 394 5.07 9.36 -2.50
CA GLY A 394 4.80 9.72 -3.89
C GLY A 394 5.96 9.44 -4.83
N VAL A 395 7.21 9.62 -4.39
CA VAL A 395 8.43 9.29 -5.15
C VAL A 395 9.49 8.69 -4.23
N ALA A 396 10.25 7.74 -4.77
CA ALA A 396 11.40 7.13 -4.09
C ALA A 396 12.66 7.99 -4.26
N ALA A 397 12.68 9.19 -3.68
CA ALA A 397 13.82 10.10 -3.77
C ALA A 397 14.96 9.72 -2.81
N ARG A 398 16.19 10.05 -3.22
CA ARG A 398 17.32 10.15 -2.28
C ARG A 398 17.22 11.50 -1.57
N ILE A 399 17.23 11.46 -0.24
CA ILE A 399 17.22 12.66 0.60
C ILE A 399 18.63 12.89 1.14
N GLU A 400 19.11 14.12 0.98
CA GLU A 400 20.35 14.56 1.61
C GLU A 400 20.02 15.57 2.70
N MET A 401 20.47 15.29 3.92
CA MET A 401 20.31 16.19 5.07
C MET A 401 21.66 16.76 5.45
N SER A 402 21.70 18.08 5.67
CA SER A 402 22.91 18.81 6.05
C SER A 402 22.57 19.74 7.22
N PRO A 403 22.88 19.35 8.47
CA PRO A 403 22.74 20.24 9.62
C PRO A 403 23.70 21.42 9.50
N ILE A 404 23.20 22.59 9.88
CA ILE A 404 23.89 23.87 9.89
C ILE A 404 23.89 24.36 11.34
N GLY A 405 25.05 24.76 11.84
CA GLY A 405 25.23 25.24 13.21
C GLY A 405 26.69 25.52 13.51
N ASP A 406 27.12 25.32 14.76
CA ASP A 406 28.52 25.46 15.14
C ASP A 406 29.36 24.37 14.46
N ASN A 407 30.02 24.74 13.35
CA ASN A 407 30.81 23.85 12.51
C ASN A 407 31.90 23.06 13.25
N SER A 408 32.30 23.47 14.45
CA SER A 408 33.27 22.74 15.27
C SER A 408 32.68 21.50 15.96
N ALA A 409 31.36 21.44 16.12
CA ALA A 409 30.66 20.38 16.84
C ALA A 409 29.99 19.35 15.93
N ILE A 410 29.73 19.66 14.65
CA ILE A 410 28.90 18.82 13.78
C ILE A 410 29.76 17.78 13.03
N GLY A 411 29.97 16.61 13.65
CA GLY A 411 30.54 15.43 13.00
C GLY A 411 29.47 14.43 12.56
N ARG A 412 29.61 13.77 11.40
CA ARG A 412 28.76 12.59 11.08
C ARG A 412 29.19 11.40 11.94
N SER A 413 28.26 10.84 12.71
CA SER A 413 28.51 9.59 13.44
C SER A 413 28.34 8.38 12.51
N HIS A 414 29.02 7.27 12.80
CA HIS A 414 28.89 6.04 12.01
C HIS A 414 27.49 5.42 12.24
N GLY A 415 26.53 5.74 11.38
CA GLY A 415 25.21 5.12 11.41
C GLY A 415 24.17 5.86 10.58
N GLY A 416 24.09 5.52 9.29
CA GLY A 416 22.95 5.87 8.44
C GLY A 416 22.34 4.59 7.89
N SER A 417 21.03 4.47 7.93
CA SER A 417 20.31 3.38 7.27
C SER A 417 19.09 3.95 6.57
N GLY A 418 18.99 3.67 5.27
CA GLY A 418 17.81 3.92 4.47
C GLY A 418 17.18 2.59 4.10
N SER A 419 15.85 2.56 4.07
CA SER A 419 15.10 1.41 3.57
C SER A 419 14.09 1.87 2.55
N SER A 420 14.00 1.14 1.45
CA SER A 420 12.87 1.18 0.53
C SER A 420 12.08 -0.13 0.72
N GLY A 421 10.78 -0.01 0.97
CA GLY A 421 9.87 -1.13 1.15
C GLY A 421 9.51 -1.83 -0.16
N GLY A 422 9.03 -3.07 -0.08
CA GLY A 422 8.72 -3.92 -1.23
C GLY A 422 7.61 -3.41 -2.18
N GLU A 423 6.90 -2.33 -1.84
CA GLU A 423 6.07 -1.56 -2.78
C GLU A 423 6.47 -0.07 -2.64
N LYS A 424 7.37 0.39 -3.51
CA LYS A 424 8.23 1.59 -3.35
C LYS A 424 7.54 2.96 -3.54
N GLN A 425 6.35 3.17 -2.99
CA GLN A 425 5.69 4.51 -3.04
C GLN A 425 6.22 5.49 -1.99
N SER A 426 7.24 5.10 -1.23
CA SER A 426 7.75 5.87 -0.09
C SER A 426 9.14 5.41 0.35
N THR A 427 9.99 6.38 0.71
CA THR A 427 11.33 6.13 1.28
C THR A 427 11.33 6.58 2.74
N ALA A 428 12.04 5.86 3.60
CA ALA A 428 12.42 6.36 4.92
C ALA A 428 13.91 6.14 5.16
N GLY A 429 14.51 7.06 5.89
CA GLY A 429 15.90 6.94 6.32
C GLY A 429 16.20 7.85 7.50
N TYR A 430 17.41 7.72 8.00
CA TYR A 430 17.92 8.58 9.06
C TYR A 430 19.44 8.78 8.94
N GLU A 431 19.91 9.89 9.50
CA GLU A 431 21.32 10.19 9.73
C GLU A 431 21.52 10.61 11.19
N LYS A 432 22.66 10.23 11.77
CA LYS A 432 23.04 10.60 13.13
C LYS A 432 24.26 11.51 13.12
N TYR A 433 24.20 12.60 13.85
CA TYR A 433 25.28 13.57 13.96
C TYR A 433 25.80 13.63 15.40
N MET A 434 27.11 13.66 15.57
CA MET A 434 27.83 13.82 16.84
C MET A 434 27.78 15.27 17.34
N ALA A 435 26.59 15.85 17.42
CA ALA A 435 26.37 17.16 18.01
C ALA A 435 25.14 17.11 18.93
N PRO A 436 25.18 17.78 20.10
CA PRO A 436 23.96 18.08 20.84
C PRO A 436 23.00 18.86 19.95
N LEU A 437 21.70 18.71 20.17
CA LEU A 437 20.67 19.35 19.38
C LEU A 437 20.80 20.88 19.42
N GLU A 438 21.27 21.40 20.55
CA GLU A 438 21.52 22.81 20.81
C GLU A 438 22.66 23.41 19.96
N ALA A 439 23.52 22.57 19.36
CA ALA A 439 24.59 23.01 18.47
C ALA A 439 24.15 23.05 16.99
N ILE A 440 22.92 22.64 16.68
CA ILE A 440 22.36 22.65 15.33
C ILE A 440 21.23 23.69 15.27
N ASP A 441 21.44 24.73 14.48
CA ASP A 441 20.49 25.81 14.31
C ASP A 441 19.41 25.45 13.28
N GLU A 442 19.82 24.78 12.20
CA GLU A 442 18.97 24.50 11.04
C GLU A 442 19.35 23.15 10.40
N VAL A 443 18.40 22.50 9.73
CA VAL A 443 18.68 21.41 8.78
C VAL A 443 18.33 21.87 7.37
N GLU A 444 19.31 21.79 6.47
CA GLU A 444 19.07 21.88 5.04
C GLU A 444 18.76 20.50 4.47
N VAL A 445 17.67 20.38 3.71
CA VAL A 445 17.21 19.14 3.10
C VAL A 445 17.15 19.32 1.57
N ARG A 446 17.70 18.34 0.84
CA ARG A 446 17.73 18.33 -0.63
C ARG A 446 17.18 17.01 -1.18
N LEU A 447 16.44 17.10 -2.29
CA LEU A 447 16.05 15.93 -3.09
C LEU A 447 17.09 15.68 -4.18
N ALA A 448 17.56 14.45 -4.29
CA ALA A 448 18.35 13.98 -5.43
C ALA A 448 17.51 12.96 -6.23
N PRO A 449 17.41 13.14 -7.57
CA PRO A 449 16.69 12.21 -8.46
C PRO A 449 17.36 10.84 -8.55
#